data_AF-A0A1Q4XGP5-F1
#
_entry.id   AF-A0A1Q4XGP5-F1
#
_cell.length_a   1.000
_cell.length_b   1.000
_cell.length_c   1.000
_cell.angle_alpha   90.00
_cell.angle_beta   90.00
_cell.angle_gamma   90.00
#
_symmetry.space_group_name_H-M   'P 1'
#
loop_
_entity.id
_entity.type
_entity.pdbx_description
1 polymer ?
#
loop_
_entity_poly.entity_id
_entity_poly.type
_entity_poly.pdbx_seq_one_letter_code
_entity_poly.pdbx_strand_id
1 'polypeptide(L)'
;MKPRLALLLAVGSALALIALAARGTSPVRYQERPVGDDEVAPPTPESQPPLDVEVGGSEAAGSLLVFLIVLIAVAVVGVVSLLVSLGVFRRRRRRGVGTAVDAPDLPEDHANPPPILLRRAAEALDQLRGHGDGPPGDAVIAAWLTLERAAADSGVPRQGHQTATEFTGDLLRRYRVDEHAAGTLKRVYQRARFGTAEVTAADARTATEALEHIVRDLR
;
A
#
# COMPACT_ATOMS: atom_id res chain seq x y z
N MET A 1 -12.59 5.70 9.62
CA MET A 1 -11.56 6.73 9.89
C MET A 1 -10.50 6.61 8.81
N LYS A 2 -10.18 7.71 8.10
CA LYS A 2 -9.35 7.69 6.89
C LYS A 2 -7.96 7.13 7.24
N PRO A 3 -7.38 6.18 6.46
CA PRO A 3 -6.12 5.51 6.78
C PRO A 3 -4.94 6.49 6.97
N ARG A 4 -5.03 7.67 6.36
CA ARG A 4 -4.10 8.79 6.55
C ARG A 4 -4.11 9.34 7.97
N LEU A 5 -5.28 9.37 8.62
CA LEU A 5 -5.44 9.85 10.00
C LEU A 5 -4.88 8.85 11.01
N ALA A 6 -5.01 7.54 10.73
CA ALA A 6 -4.35 6.50 11.51
C ALA A 6 -2.83 6.53 11.35
N LEU A 7 -2.32 6.76 10.14
CA LEU A 7 -0.88 6.93 9.89
C LEU A 7 -0.33 8.18 10.60
N LEU A 8 -1.03 9.31 10.52
CA LEU A 8 -0.63 10.55 11.20
C LEU A 8 -0.64 10.41 12.72
N LEU A 9 -1.64 9.71 13.28
CA LEU A 9 -1.69 9.42 14.71
C LEU A 9 -0.57 8.46 15.15
N ALA A 10 -0.24 7.45 14.33
CA ALA A 10 0.84 6.51 14.62
C ALA A 10 2.21 7.18 14.58
N VAL A 11 2.48 7.99 13.53
CA VAL A 11 3.73 8.75 13.39
C VAL A 11 3.82 9.81 14.49
N GLY A 12 2.73 10.52 14.79
CA GLY A 12 2.68 11.50 15.87
C GLY A 12 2.94 10.87 17.25
N SER A 13 2.36 9.69 17.52
CA SER A 13 2.59 8.97 18.77
C SER A 13 4.03 8.45 18.87
N ALA A 14 4.60 7.94 17.77
CA ALA A 14 6.00 7.51 17.75
C ALA A 14 6.97 8.67 18.01
N LEU A 15 6.73 9.83 17.40
CA LEU A 15 7.54 11.04 17.65
C LEU A 15 7.39 11.55 19.08
N ALA A 16 6.18 11.52 19.65
CA ALA A 16 5.93 11.89 21.04
C ALA A 16 6.65 10.95 22.02
N LEU A 17 6.65 9.65 21.75
CA LEU A 17 7.38 8.66 22.56
C LEU A 17 8.89 8.83 22.47
N ILE A 18 9.43 9.11 21.27
CA ILE A 18 10.86 9.40 21.09
C ILE A 18 11.24 10.69 21.82
N ALA A 19 10.43 11.75 21.71
CA ALA A 19 10.69 13.02 22.41
C ALA A 19 10.62 12.88 23.94
N LEU A 20 9.69 12.06 24.45
CA LEU A 20 9.57 11.76 25.87
C LEU A 20 10.75 10.92 26.36
N ALA A 21 11.21 9.95 25.57
CA ALA A 21 12.40 9.16 25.86
C ALA A 21 13.72 9.97 25.78
N ALA A 22 13.76 11.02 24.96
CA ALA A 22 14.90 11.92 24.84
C ALA A 22 14.98 12.95 25.98
N ARG A 23 13.95 13.11 26.80
CA ARG A 23 14.02 13.89 28.04
C ARG A 23 14.76 13.10 29.11
N GLY A 24 16.10 13.04 29.04
CA GLY A 24 16.81 12.37 30.13
C GLY A 24 18.33 12.39 30.15
N THR A 25 19.05 12.63 29.05
CA THR A 25 20.51 12.50 29.09
C THR A 25 21.21 13.50 28.17
N SER A 26 21.58 14.66 28.73
CA SER A 26 22.65 15.46 28.16
C SER A 26 23.97 14.69 28.34
N PRO A 27 24.78 14.46 27.28
CA PRO A 27 26.06 13.76 27.40
C PRO A 27 27.16 14.63 28.03
N VAL A 28 26.86 15.88 28.38
CA VAL A 28 27.83 16.84 28.92
C VAL A 28 27.85 16.72 30.45
N ARG A 29 28.84 15.99 30.98
CA ARG A 29 29.19 16.06 32.41
C ARG A 29 30.00 17.34 32.64
N TYR A 30 29.43 18.31 33.35
CA TYR A 30 30.21 19.40 33.93
C TYR A 30 31.00 18.83 35.11
N GLN A 31 32.32 18.73 34.95
CA GLN A 31 33.22 18.34 36.03
C GLN A 31 33.68 19.64 36.71
N GLU A 32 33.35 19.82 37.99
CA GLU A 32 33.87 20.94 38.78
C GLU A 32 35.40 20.83 38.84
N ARG A 33 36.06 21.93 38.44
CA ARG A 33 37.51 22.07 38.46
C ARG A 33 37.94 22.20 39.93
N PRO A 34 38.85 21.35 40.45
CA PRO A 34 39.37 21.53 41.80
C PRO A 34 40.17 22.84 41.85
N VAL A 35 39.71 23.80 42.65
CA VAL A 35 40.54 24.91 43.10
C VAL A 35 41.40 24.31 44.22
N GLY A 36 42.68 24.11 43.92
CA GLY A 36 43.66 23.84 44.97
C GLY A 36 44.05 25.16 45.59
N ASP A 37 43.91 25.26 46.91
CA ASP A 37 44.74 26.08 47.76
C ASP A 37 44.90 25.35 49.11
N ASP A 38 46.16 25.17 49.51
CA ASP A 38 46.58 24.57 50.77
C ASP A 38 46.10 25.39 51.97
N GLU A 39 45.37 24.79 52.92
CA GLU A 39 45.35 25.26 54.30
C GLU A 39 45.10 24.12 55.30
N VAL A 40 45.95 24.08 56.34
CA VAL A 40 46.13 22.98 57.30
C VAL A 40 45.06 22.99 58.43
N ALA A 41 44.62 21.80 58.83
CA ALA A 41 43.46 21.48 59.69
C ALA A 41 43.56 21.81 61.21
N PRO A 42 42.41 21.79 61.92
CA PRO A 42 42.28 20.93 63.11
C PRO A 42 40.96 20.08 63.13
N PRO A 43 40.86 19.00 63.94
CA PRO A 43 39.76 18.02 63.83
C PRO A 43 38.54 18.29 64.75
N THR A 44 37.40 17.67 64.36
CA THR A 44 36.22 17.26 65.18
C THR A 44 35.11 18.33 65.36
N PRO A 45 33.78 18.03 65.31
CA PRO A 45 33.08 16.75 65.48
C PRO A 45 32.19 16.26 64.32
N GLU A 46 32.01 14.94 64.24
CA GLU A 46 31.06 14.26 63.35
C GLU A 46 29.62 14.74 63.61
N SER A 47 29.02 15.35 62.58
CA SER A 47 27.56 15.42 62.46
C SER A 47 27.10 14.17 61.72
N GLN A 48 26.32 13.32 62.40
CA GLN A 48 25.61 12.22 61.75
C GLN A 48 24.62 12.82 60.74
N PRO A 49 24.64 12.40 59.46
CA PRO A 49 23.62 12.85 58.51
C PRO A 49 22.26 12.24 58.87
N PRO A 50 21.15 12.89 58.54
CA PRO A 50 19.84 12.28 58.68
C PRO A 50 19.82 11.00 57.83
N LEU A 51 19.23 9.93 58.38
CA LEU A 51 18.91 8.74 57.60
C LEU A 51 17.83 9.13 56.59
N ASP A 52 18.27 9.60 55.42
CA ASP A 52 17.43 9.60 54.24
C ASP A 52 17.15 8.14 53.93
N VAL A 53 15.95 7.69 54.30
CA VAL A 53 15.39 6.43 53.81
C VAL A 53 15.14 6.66 52.32
N GLU A 54 16.19 6.46 51.54
CA GLU A 54 16.09 6.29 50.10
C GLU A 54 15.22 5.04 49.93
N VAL A 55 13.93 5.25 49.70
CA VAL A 55 13.01 4.19 49.29
C VAL A 55 13.52 3.75 47.93
N GLY A 56 14.46 2.80 47.94
CA GLY A 56 14.99 2.10 46.79
C GLY A 56 13.90 1.23 46.19
N GLY A 57 12.84 1.87 45.69
CA GLY A 57 11.93 1.29 44.73
C GLY A 57 12.73 1.11 43.46
N SER A 58 13.36 -0.07 43.35
CA SER A 58 14.24 -0.51 42.27
C SER A 58 13.90 0.20 40.96
N GLU A 59 14.69 1.21 40.60
CA GLU A 59 14.56 1.90 39.30
C GLU A 59 14.67 0.90 38.14
N ALA A 60 15.38 -0.22 38.37
CA ALA A 60 15.44 -1.35 37.47
C ALA A 60 14.07 -2.04 37.29
N ALA A 61 13.25 -2.19 38.33
CA ALA A 61 11.92 -2.78 38.23
C ALA A 61 10.92 -1.84 37.52
N GLY A 62 11.00 -0.52 37.79
CA GLY A 62 10.21 0.49 37.06
C GLY A 62 10.59 0.55 35.59
N SER A 63 11.89 0.55 35.29
CA SER A 63 12.42 0.54 33.92
C SER A 63 12.07 -0.74 33.17
N LEU A 64 12.12 -1.91 33.83
CA LEU A 64 11.77 -3.19 33.22
C LEU A 64 10.25 -3.30 32.97
N LEU A 65 9.41 -2.78 33.88
CA LEU A 65 7.96 -2.71 33.68
C LEU A 65 7.61 -1.80 32.50
N VAL A 66 8.22 -0.61 32.42
CA VAL A 66 8.02 0.32 31.30
C VAL A 66 8.50 -0.30 30.00
N PHE A 67 9.67 -0.95 29.99
CA PHE A 67 10.19 -1.67 28.83
C PHE A 67 9.24 -2.77 28.36
N LEU A 68 8.68 -3.56 29.28
CA LEU A 68 7.72 -4.62 28.98
C LEU A 68 6.41 -4.06 28.40
N ILE A 69 5.89 -2.95 28.96
CA ILE A 69 4.70 -2.27 28.46
C ILE A 69 4.93 -1.75 27.03
N VAL A 70 6.09 -1.14 26.77
CA VAL A 70 6.46 -0.65 25.43
C VAL A 70 6.59 -1.82 24.46
N LEU A 71 7.22 -2.93 24.85
CA LEU A 71 7.36 -4.11 24.03
C LEU A 71 6.00 -4.72 23.65
N ILE A 72 5.09 -4.83 24.62
CA ILE A 72 3.72 -5.33 24.39
C ILE A 72 2.95 -4.37 23.48
N ALA A 73 3.06 -3.05 23.70
CA ALA A 73 2.41 -2.06 22.85
C ALA A 73 2.89 -2.16 21.39
N VAL A 74 4.20 -2.29 21.17
CA VAL A 74 4.79 -2.49 19.84
C VAL A 74 4.31 -3.80 19.21
N ALA A 75 4.27 -4.89 19.98
CA ALA A 75 3.78 -6.18 19.50
C ALA A 75 2.31 -6.12 19.08
N VAL A 76 1.44 -5.48 19.89
CA VAL A 76 0.02 -5.30 19.57
C VAL A 76 -0.15 -4.45 18.32
N VAL A 77 0.57 -3.34 18.20
CA VAL A 77 0.55 -2.51 16.98
C VAL A 77 1.02 -3.31 15.77
N GLY A 78 2.10 -4.08 15.88
CA GLY A 78 2.61 -4.94 14.82
C GLY A 78 1.59 -5.99 14.37
N VAL A 79 0.94 -6.66 15.33
CA VAL A 79 -0.11 -7.66 15.04
C VAL A 79 -1.33 -7.00 14.41
N VAL A 80 -1.81 -5.86 14.92
CA VAL A 80 -2.94 -5.14 14.32
C VAL A 80 -2.58 -4.64 12.92
N SER A 81 -1.39 -4.08 12.72
CA SER A 81 -0.89 -3.68 11.41
C SER A 81 -0.75 -4.87 10.45
N LEU A 82 -0.34 -6.04 10.95
CA LEU A 82 -0.25 -7.27 10.16
C LEU A 82 -1.65 -7.81 9.80
N LEU A 83 -2.58 -7.84 10.74
CA LEU A 83 -3.96 -8.27 10.48
C LEU A 83 -4.68 -7.30 9.54
N VAL A 84 -4.46 -6.00 9.69
CA VAL A 84 -4.96 -4.97 8.78
C VAL A 84 -4.28 -5.10 7.42
N SER A 85 -2.97 -5.35 7.36
CA SER A 85 -2.26 -5.50 6.08
C SER A 85 -2.71 -6.76 5.36
N LEU A 86 -2.84 -7.90 6.03
CA LEU A 86 -3.36 -9.14 5.45
C LEU A 86 -4.85 -9.01 5.08
N GLY A 87 -5.65 -8.34 5.90
CA GLY A 87 -7.07 -8.08 5.63
C GLY A 87 -7.26 -7.14 4.45
N VAL A 88 -6.49 -6.06 4.38
CA VAL A 88 -6.45 -5.12 3.24
C VAL A 88 -5.85 -5.80 2.01
N PHE A 89 -4.85 -6.67 2.14
CA PHE A 89 -4.23 -7.38 1.02
C PHE A 89 -5.14 -8.47 0.47
N ARG A 90 -5.89 -9.19 1.32
CA ARG A 90 -6.95 -10.12 0.90
C ARG A 90 -8.14 -9.37 0.31
N ARG A 91 -8.51 -8.22 0.87
CA ARG A 91 -9.59 -7.37 0.34
C ARG A 91 -9.18 -6.63 -0.93
N ARG A 92 -7.89 -6.34 -1.14
CA ARG A 92 -7.29 -5.81 -2.39
C ARG A 92 -7.01 -6.90 -3.43
N ARG A 93 -6.83 -8.16 -3.01
CA ARG A 93 -6.79 -9.30 -3.94
C ARG A 93 -8.19 -9.73 -4.37
N ARG A 94 -9.19 -9.63 -3.48
CA ARG A 94 -10.62 -9.77 -3.82
C ARG A 94 -11.16 -8.53 -4.54
N ARG A 95 -10.62 -7.35 -4.24
CA ARG A 95 -10.73 -6.11 -5.04
C ARG A 95 -9.50 -5.94 -5.92
N GLY A 96 -9.14 -7.02 -6.63
CA GLY A 96 -8.15 -6.99 -7.71
C GLY A 96 -8.61 -6.18 -8.94
N VAL A 97 -9.60 -5.30 -8.72
CA VAL A 97 -10.10 -4.27 -9.59
C VAL A 97 -9.97 -2.97 -8.78
N GLY A 98 -9.29 -2.00 -9.37
CA GLY A 98 -8.74 -0.82 -8.69
C GLY A 98 -9.75 -0.14 -7.77
N THR A 99 -9.37 0.04 -6.51
CA THR A 99 -10.12 0.93 -5.60
C THR A 99 -9.66 2.35 -5.84
N ALA A 100 -10.48 3.06 -6.62
CA ALA A 100 -11.05 4.35 -6.26
C ALA A 100 -10.07 5.29 -5.51
N VAL A 101 -9.23 5.98 -6.26
CA VAL A 101 -9.22 7.44 -6.09
C VAL A 101 -10.62 7.86 -6.53
N ASP A 102 -11.35 8.61 -5.70
CA ASP A 102 -12.67 9.17 -6.01
C ASP A 102 -12.77 9.44 -7.52
N ALA A 103 -13.42 8.55 -8.24
CA ALA A 103 -13.83 8.85 -9.59
C ALA A 103 -14.83 10.00 -9.37
N PRO A 104 -14.69 11.14 -10.07
CA PRO A 104 -15.84 12.01 -10.22
C PRO A 104 -16.97 11.09 -10.69
N ASP A 105 -18.13 11.17 -10.06
CA ASP A 105 -19.35 10.52 -10.54
C ASP A 105 -19.53 10.94 -12.00
N LEU A 106 -18.94 10.15 -12.91
CA LEU A 106 -19.22 10.19 -14.31
C LEU A 106 -20.70 9.85 -14.34
N PRO A 107 -21.57 10.76 -14.84
CA PRO A 107 -23.00 10.53 -14.80
C PRO A 107 -23.26 9.11 -15.26
N GLU A 108 -23.99 8.36 -14.42
CA GLU A 108 -24.52 7.03 -14.72
C GLU A 108 -25.56 7.19 -15.84
N ASP A 109 -25.14 7.71 -16.98
CA ASP A 109 -25.86 7.48 -18.20
C ASP A 109 -25.79 5.98 -18.42
N HIS A 110 -26.97 5.37 -18.42
CA HIS A 110 -27.24 4.04 -18.97
C HIS A 110 -26.97 4.04 -20.49
N ALA A 111 -25.81 4.56 -20.89
CA ALA A 111 -25.39 4.67 -22.27
C ALA A 111 -24.94 3.29 -22.72
N ASN A 112 -25.54 2.83 -23.81
CA ASN A 112 -25.05 1.65 -24.51
C ASN A 112 -23.55 1.84 -24.84
N PRO A 113 -22.75 0.78 -24.75
CA PRO A 113 -21.35 0.84 -25.12
C PRO A 113 -21.20 1.42 -26.54
N PRO A 114 -20.24 2.35 -26.77
CA PRO A 114 -19.97 2.88 -28.10
C PRO A 114 -19.72 1.73 -29.09
N PRO A 115 -20.33 1.73 -30.28
CA PRO A 115 -20.18 0.62 -31.24
C PRO A 115 -18.71 0.34 -31.61
N ILE A 116 -17.86 1.37 -31.57
CA ILE A 116 -16.42 1.25 -31.77
C ILE A 116 -15.76 0.36 -30.72
N LEU A 117 -16.18 0.46 -29.45
CA LEU A 117 -15.63 -0.31 -28.35
C LEU A 117 -15.93 -1.80 -28.54
N LEU A 118 -17.19 -2.14 -28.81
CA LEU A 118 -17.61 -3.52 -29.08
C LEU A 118 -16.91 -4.09 -30.32
N ARG A 119 -16.89 -3.35 -31.44
CA ARG A 119 -16.27 -3.81 -32.69
C ARG A 119 -14.79 -4.11 -32.50
N ARG A 120 -14.03 -3.19 -31.89
CA ARG A 120 -12.60 -3.36 -31.65
C ARG A 120 -12.29 -4.43 -30.59
N ALA A 121 -13.16 -4.60 -29.59
CA ALA A 121 -13.03 -5.71 -28.63
C ALA A 121 -13.22 -7.07 -29.31
N ALA A 122 -14.18 -7.18 -30.24
CA ALA A 122 -14.34 -8.38 -31.07
C ALA A 122 -13.14 -8.61 -32.00
N GLU A 123 -12.61 -7.57 -32.65
CA GLU A 123 -11.37 -7.66 -33.44
C GLU A 123 -10.17 -8.13 -32.60
N ALA A 124 -10.02 -7.60 -31.38
CA ALA A 124 -8.97 -8.01 -30.45
C ALA A 124 -9.10 -9.49 -30.05
N LEU A 125 -10.34 -9.97 -29.87
CA LEU A 125 -10.62 -11.36 -29.58
C LEU A 125 -10.25 -12.28 -30.74
N ASP A 126 -10.59 -11.90 -31.97
CA ASP A 126 -10.25 -12.68 -33.15
C ASP A 126 -8.74 -12.71 -33.39
N GLN A 127 -8.04 -11.59 -33.17
CA GLN A 127 -6.58 -11.53 -33.22
C GLN A 127 -5.94 -12.44 -32.16
N LEU A 128 -6.46 -12.41 -30.93
CA LEU A 128 -5.96 -13.25 -29.85
C LEU A 128 -6.17 -14.74 -30.13
N ARG A 129 -7.33 -15.13 -30.69
CA ARG A 129 -7.59 -16.51 -31.13
C ARG A 129 -6.71 -16.93 -32.31
N GLY A 130 -6.43 -15.99 -33.22
CA GLY A 130 -5.66 -16.20 -34.43
C GLY A 130 -4.15 -16.10 -34.27
N HIS A 131 -3.61 -16.06 -33.05
CA HIS A 131 -2.18 -15.80 -32.83
C HIS A 131 -1.22 -16.84 -33.44
N GLY A 132 -1.72 -18.02 -33.82
CA GLY A 132 -0.94 -19.07 -34.50
C GLY A 132 0.32 -19.46 -33.72
N ASP A 133 1.44 -19.57 -34.45
CA ASP A 133 2.77 -19.97 -33.94
C ASP A 133 3.56 -18.82 -33.27
N GLY A 134 2.98 -17.61 -33.16
CA GLY A 134 3.63 -16.47 -32.51
C GLY A 134 3.70 -16.60 -30.98
N PRO A 135 4.57 -15.83 -30.29
CA PRO A 135 4.65 -15.85 -28.83
C PRO A 135 3.29 -15.49 -28.19
N PRO A 136 2.75 -16.31 -27.26
CA PRO A 136 1.45 -16.06 -26.65
C PRO A 136 1.36 -14.71 -25.90
N GLY A 137 2.48 -14.27 -25.32
CA GLY A 137 2.57 -12.97 -24.65
C GLY A 137 2.33 -11.79 -25.59
N ASP A 138 2.86 -11.84 -26.81
CA ASP A 138 2.71 -10.76 -27.80
C ASP A 138 1.26 -10.64 -28.26
N ALA A 139 0.56 -11.77 -28.42
CA ALA A 139 -0.85 -11.79 -28.77
C ALA A 139 -1.72 -11.14 -27.68
N VAL A 140 -1.46 -11.45 -26.40
CA VAL A 140 -2.16 -10.83 -25.27
C VAL A 140 -1.88 -9.32 -25.23
N ILE A 141 -0.63 -8.91 -25.45
CA ILE A 141 -0.25 -7.49 -25.49
C ILE A 141 -0.99 -6.77 -26.62
N ALA A 142 -0.99 -7.34 -27.82
CA ALA A 142 -1.69 -6.78 -28.98
C ALA A 142 -3.19 -6.62 -28.72
N ALA A 143 -3.84 -7.64 -28.16
CA ALA A 143 -5.26 -7.61 -27.83
C ALA A 143 -5.60 -6.52 -26.80
N TRP A 144 -4.81 -6.41 -25.72
CA TRP A 144 -5.00 -5.34 -24.72
C TRP A 144 -4.80 -3.95 -25.32
N LEU A 145 -3.75 -3.74 -26.12
CA LEU A 145 -3.50 -2.45 -26.78
C LEU A 145 -4.61 -2.08 -27.77
N THR A 146 -5.23 -3.06 -28.42
CA THR A 146 -6.40 -2.83 -29.28
C THR A 146 -7.60 -2.37 -28.46
N LEU A 147 -7.79 -2.91 -27.25
CA LEU A 147 -8.82 -2.46 -26.32
C LEU A 147 -8.55 -1.05 -25.77
N GLU A 148 -7.29 -0.71 -25.45
CA GLU A 148 -6.94 0.65 -25.03
C GLU A 148 -7.17 1.68 -26.16
N ARG A 149 -6.86 1.32 -27.41
CA ARG A 149 -7.19 2.13 -28.59
C ARG A 149 -8.70 2.30 -28.74
N ALA A 150 -9.47 1.22 -28.57
CA ALA A 150 -10.93 1.27 -28.61
C ALA A 150 -11.52 2.18 -27.52
N ALA A 151 -10.94 2.16 -26.32
CA ALA A 151 -11.32 3.05 -25.24
C ALA A 151 -11.02 4.50 -25.61
N ALA A 152 -9.84 4.80 -26.15
CA ALA A 152 -9.48 6.16 -26.59
C ALA A 152 -10.42 6.67 -27.69
N ASP A 153 -10.82 5.80 -28.62
CA ASP A 153 -11.73 6.12 -29.73
C ASP A 153 -13.21 6.16 -29.30
N SER A 154 -13.53 5.84 -28.04
CA SER A 154 -14.91 5.78 -27.53
C SER A 154 -15.61 7.14 -27.42
N GLY A 155 -14.85 8.23 -27.55
CA GLY A 155 -15.34 9.60 -27.36
C GLY A 155 -15.45 10.03 -25.88
N VAL A 156 -15.21 9.12 -24.93
CA VAL A 156 -15.14 9.46 -23.50
C VAL A 156 -13.79 10.10 -23.19
N PRO A 157 -13.74 11.31 -22.58
CA PRO A 157 -12.48 11.95 -22.26
C PRO A 157 -11.76 11.24 -21.11
N ARG A 158 -10.46 10.97 -21.31
CA ARG A 158 -9.54 10.49 -20.27
C ARG A 158 -9.05 11.66 -19.42
N GLN A 159 -8.93 11.47 -18.12
CA GLN A 159 -8.35 12.49 -17.23
C GLN A 159 -6.86 12.66 -17.52
N GLY A 160 -6.32 13.88 -17.38
CA GLY A 160 -4.91 14.16 -17.70
C GLY A 160 -3.90 13.31 -16.92
N HIS A 161 -4.24 12.90 -15.70
CA HIS A 161 -3.39 12.07 -14.83
C HIS A 161 -3.67 10.56 -14.93
N GLN A 162 -4.77 10.16 -15.56
CA GLN A 162 -5.23 8.76 -15.60
C GLN A 162 -4.48 8.01 -16.70
N THR A 163 -3.90 6.86 -16.41
CA THR A 163 -3.19 6.06 -17.44
C THR A 163 -4.16 5.43 -18.45
N ALA A 164 -3.67 5.00 -19.62
CA ALA A 164 -4.51 4.31 -20.63
C ALA A 164 -5.16 3.03 -20.07
N THR A 165 -4.41 2.26 -19.28
CA THR A 165 -4.87 1.03 -18.63
C THR A 165 -5.90 1.31 -17.52
N GLU A 166 -5.76 2.40 -16.76
CA GLU A 166 -6.78 2.83 -15.78
C GLU A 166 -8.04 3.30 -16.47
N PHE A 167 -7.90 4.15 -17.50
CA PHE A 167 -9.02 4.63 -18.29
C PHE A 167 -9.82 3.51 -18.93
N THR A 168 -9.13 2.52 -19.51
CA THR A 168 -9.79 1.35 -20.11
C THR A 168 -10.53 0.53 -19.07
N GLY A 169 -9.93 0.31 -17.89
CA GLY A 169 -10.61 -0.39 -16.79
C GLY A 169 -11.83 0.37 -16.26
N ASP A 170 -11.73 1.68 -16.10
CA ASP A 170 -12.83 2.53 -15.65
C ASP A 170 -13.96 2.58 -16.69
N LEU A 171 -13.61 2.61 -17.99
CA LEU A 171 -14.56 2.59 -19.09
C LEU A 171 -15.32 1.25 -19.18
N LEU A 172 -14.62 0.12 -19.04
CA LEU A 172 -15.26 -1.21 -19.00
C LEU A 172 -16.22 -1.31 -17.81
N ARG A 173 -15.81 -0.82 -16.62
CA ARG A 173 -16.68 -0.79 -15.44
C ARG A 173 -17.90 0.11 -15.66
N ARG A 174 -17.74 1.25 -16.32
CA ARG A 174 -18.84 2.15 -16.69
C ARG A 174 -19.91 1.44 -17.51
N TYR A 175 -19.51 0.55 -18.40
CA TYR A 175 -20.40 -0.26 -19.23
C TYR A 175 -20.78 -1.61 -18.61
N ARG A 176 -20.62 -1.77 -17.28
CA ARG A 176 -21.03 -2.95 -16.51
C ARG A 176 -20.41 -4.27 -16.98
N VAL A 177 -19.23 -4.21 -17.58
CA VAL A 177 -18.43 -5.41 -17.89
C VAL A 177 -17.97 -6.08 -16.61
N ASP A 178 -18.00 -7.41 -16.57
CA ASP A 178 -17.57 -8.20 -15.42
C ASP A 178 -16.15 -7.84 -14.96
N GLU A 179 -16.06 -7.39 -13.71
CA GLU A 179 -14.81 -6.96 -13.10
C GLU A 179 -13.77 -8.09 -13.05
N HIS A 180 -14.22 -9.35 -12.89
CA HIS A 180 -13.33 -10.50 -12.83
C HIS A 180 -12.70 -10.81 -14.20
N ALA A 181 -13.48 -10.77 -15.28
CA ALA A 181 -13.01 -10.91 -16.64
C ALA A 181 -12.01 -9.79 -17.01
N ALA A 182 -12.40 -8.53 -16.81
CA ALA A 182 -11.54 -7.37 -17.07
C ALA A 182 -10.22 -7.43 -16.27
N GLY A 183 -10.31 -7.78 -14.98
CA GLY A 183 -9.14 -7.95 -14.11
C GLY A 183 -8.23 -9.11 -14.52
N THR A 184 -8.81 -10.22 -15.00
CA THR A 184 -8.04 -11.38 -15.47
C THR A 184 -7.26 -11.06 -16.73
N LEU A 185 -7.90 -10.46 -17.75
CA LEU A 185 -7.21 -10.04 -18.96
C LEU A 185 -6.08 -9.04 -18.65
N LYS A 186 -6.35 -8.01 -17.84
CA LYS A 186 -5.36 -7.02 -17.41
C LYS A 186 -4.15 -7.65 -16.73
N ARG A 187 -4.36 -8.66 -15.88
CA ARG A 187 -3.29 -9.36 -15.16
C ARG A 187 -2.40 -10.19 -16.10
N VAL A 188 -2.98 -10.88 -17.08
CA VAL A 188 -2.20 -11.62 -18.08
C VAL A 188 -1.39 -10.65 -18.92
N TYR A 189 -1.99 -9.53 -19.35
CA TYR A 189 -1.30 -8.45 -20.06
C TYR A 189 -0.12 -7.87 -19.26
N GLN A 190 -0.33 -7.52 -17.99
CA GLN A 190 0.73 -6.96 -17.15
C GLN A 190 1.89 -7.94 -16.97
N ARG A 191 1.59 -9.23 -16.82
CA ARG A 191 2.61 -10.27 -16.76
C ARG A 191 3.34 -10.42 -18.10
N ALA A 192 2.64 -10.36 -19.23
CA ALA A 192 3.26 -10.40 -20.55
C ALA A 192 4.21 -9.21 -20.79
N ARG A 193 3.81 -8.01 -20.36
CA ARG A 193 4.55 -6.77 -20.66
C ARG A 193 5.69 -6.48 -19.68
N PHE A 194 5.50 -6.80 -18.40
CA PHE A 194 6.41 -6.39 -17.33
C PHE A 194 6.91 -7.56 -16.47
N GLY A 195 6.37 -8.77 -16.68
CA GLY A 195 6.80 -9.95 -15.96
C GLY A 195 8.11 -10.52 -16.50
N THR A 196 8.81 -11.25 -15.65
CA THR A 196 10.02 -12.01 -16.02
C THR A 196 9.71 -13.45 -16.43
N ALA A 197 8.55 -13.96 -16.05
CA ALA A 197 8.09 -15.30 -16.40
C ALA A 197 7.44 -15.29 -17.80
N GLU A 198 7.77 -16.30 -18.61
CA GLU A 198 7.18 -16.49 -19.92
C GLU A 198 5.67 -16.69 -19.84
N VAL A 199 4.93 -16.06 -20.76
CA VAL A 199 3.48 -16.24 -20.89
C VAL A 199 3.19 -17.44 -21.76
N THR A 200 2.49 -18.42 -21.20
CA THR A 200 2.24 -19.71 -21.83
C THR A 200 0.99 -19.70 -22.70
N ALA A 201 0.80 -20.76 -23.50
CA ALA A 201 -0.45 -20.97 -24.23
C ALA A 201 -1.68 -21.12 -23.30
N ALA A 202 -1.49 -21.59 -22.06
CA ALA A 202 -2.58 -21.67 -21.08
C ALA A 202 -3.01 -20.27 -20.59
N ASP A 203 -2.04 -19.36 -20.47
CA ASP A 203 -2.30 -17.97 -20.14
C ASP A 203 -3.01 -17.23 -21.28
N ALA A 204 -2.62 -17.49 -22.54
CA ALA A 204 -3.35 -16.96 -23.69
C ALA A 204 -4.78 -17.46 -23.75
N ARG A 205 -5.04 -18.76 -23.49
CA ARG A 205 -6.43 -19.27 -23.37
C ARG A 205 -7.22 -18.56 -22.26
N THR A 206 -6.60 -18.35 -21.10
CA THR A 206 -7.21 -17.60 -19.99
C THR A 206 -7.55 -16.16 -20.41
N ALA A 207 -6.67 -15.51 -21.16
CA ALA A 207 -6.92 -14.17 -21.70
C ALA A 207 -8.04 -14.17 -22.75
N THR A 208 -8.11 -15.20 -23.61
CA THR A 208 -9.19 -15.39 -24.59
C THR A 208 -10.53 -15.53 -23.90
N GLU A 209 -10.67 -16.42 -22.92
CA GLU A 209 -11.92 -16.60 -22.17
C GLU A 209 -12.36 -15.32 -21.46
N ALA A 210 -11.42 -14.58 -20.88
CA ALA A 210 -11.69 -13.29 -20.26
C ALA A 210 -12.19 -12.25 -21.30
N LEU A 211 -11.53 -12.16 -22.46
CA LEU A 211 -11.92 -11.24 -23.51
C LEU A 211 -13.25 -11.62 -24.18
N GLU A 212 -13.56 -12.91 -24.30
CA GLU A 212 -14.88 -13.39 -24.73
C GLU A 212 -16.00 -12.92 -23.80
N HIS A 213 -15.76 -12.98 -22.49
CA HIS A 213 -16.71 -12.46 -21.51
C HIS A 213 -16.90 -10.96 -21.66
N ILE A 214 -15.81 -10.20 -21.80
CA ILE A 214 -15.86 -8.75 -22.03
C ILE A 214 -16.68 -8.42 -23.29
N VAL A 215 -16.43 -9.13 -24.40
CA VAL A 215 -17.18 -8.92 -25.65
C VAL A 215 -18.67 -9.25 -25.49
N ARG A 216 -19.00 -10.27 -24.68
CA ARG A 216 -20.40 -10.63 -24.39
C ARG A 216 -21.11 -9.54 -23.60
N ASP A 217 -20.46 -8.97 -22.60
CA ASP A 217 -21.05 -7.92 -21.74
C ASP A 217 -21.21 -6.58 -22.46
N LEU A 218 -20.40 -6.34 -23.49
CA LEU A 218 -20.47 -5.13 -24.32
C LEU A 218 -21.53 -5.18 -25.44
N ARG A 219 -22.21 -6.33 -25.64
CA ARG A 219 -23.29 -6.49 -26.62
C ARG A 219 -24.63 -6.08 -26.04
#